data_AF-A0A6L9S9C3-F1
#
_entry.id   AF-A0A6L9S9C3-F1
#
_cell.length_a   1.000
_cell.length_b   1.000
_cell.length_c   1.000
_cell.angle_alpha   90.00
_cell.angle_beta   90.00
_cell.angle_gamma   90.00
#
_symmetry.space_group_name_H-M   'P 1'
#
loop_
_entity.id
_entity.type
_entity.pdbx_description
1 polymer ?
#
loop_
_entity_poly.entity_id
_entity_poly.type
_entity_poly.pdbx_seq_one_letter_code
_entity_poly.pdbx_strand_id
1 'polypeptide(L)' 'MDVTRLEIADAIEDAFNAPPASKADLLAQATAKRARVELLDTLNRLPERDYRNLRDLWPHLAGVPVGD' A
#
# COMPACT_ATOMS: atom_id res chain seq x y z
N MET A 1 0.04 -4.24 16.73
CA MET A 1 0.47 -5.30 15.80
C MET A 1 0.84 -4.58 14.54
N ASP A 2 2.13 -4.37 14.33
CA ASP A 2 2.64 -3.50 13.29
C ASP A 2 2.21 -4.00 11.91
N VAL A 3 1.80 -3.09 11.04
CA VAL A 3 1.54 -3.39 9.63
C VAL A 3 2.85 -3.83 9.00
N THR A 4 2.84 -4.95 8.28
CA THR A 4 4.02 -5.47 7.60
C THR A 4 3.97 -5.16 6.11
N ARG A 5 5.14 -5.16 5.46
CA ARG A 5 5.20 -5.00 3.98
C ARG A 5 4.45 -6.10 3.24
N LEU A 6 4.36 -7.29 3.82
CA LEU A 6 3.61 -8.41 3.26
C LEU A 6 2.10 -8.15 3.29
N GLU A 7 1.58 -7.69 4.42
CA GLU A 7 0.17 -7.27 4.53
C GLU A 7 -0.16 -6.11 3.59
N ILE A 8 0.74 -5.13 3.47
CA ILE A 8 0.56 -4.02 2.50
C ILE A 8 0.51 -4.58 1.08
N ALA A 9 1.44 -5.47 0.73
CA ALA A 9 1.51 -6.07 -0.61
C ALA A 9 0.21 -6.81 -0.94
N ASP A 10 -0.28 -7.69 -0.06
CA ASP A 10 -1.52 -8.45 -0.27
C ASP A 10 -2.76 -7.54 -0.42
N ALA A 11 -2.79 -6.44 0.36
CA ALA A 11 -3.89 -5.49 0.35
C ALA A 11 -4.00 -4.72 -0.98
N ILE A 12 -2.86 -4.41 -1.62
CA ILE A 12 -2.81 -3.53 -2.80
C ILE A 12 -2.28 -4.20 -4.07
N GLU A 13 -1.83 -5.45 -4.04
CA GLU A 13 -1.33 -6.16 -5.24
C GLU A 13 -2.36 -6.18 -6.35
N ASP A 14 -3.64 -6.31 -6.00
CA ASP A 14 -4.74 -6.29 -6.96
C ASP A 14 -4.89 -4.95 -7.67
N ALA A 15 -4.55 -3.83 -7.01
CA ALA A 15 -4.53 -2.52 -7.66
C ALA A 15 -3.40 -2.43 -8.70
N PHE A 16 -2.32 -3.21 -8.52
CA PHE A 16 -1.19 -3.26 -9.47
C PHE A 16 -1.40 -4.24 -10.63
N ASN A 17 -2.48 -5.02 -10.67
CA ASN A 17 -2.83 -5.86 -11.82
C ASN A 17 -3.19 -5.04 -13.08
N ALA A 18 -3.61 -3.78 -12.90
CA ALA A 18 -3.90 -2.83 -13.98
C ALA A 18 -3.13 -1.52 -13.79
N PRO A 19 -1.80 -1.50 -14.04
CA PRO A 19 -0.99 -0.30 -13.82
C PRO A 19 -1.30 0.79 -14.85
N PRO A 20 -1.13 2.08 -14.48
CA PRO A 20 -0.63 2.59 -13.19
C PRO A 20 -1.71 2.69 -12.10
N ALA A 21 -1.31 2.45 -10.84
CA ALA A 21 -2.18 2.62 -9.67
C ALA A 21 -1.83 3.91 -8.93
N SER A 22 -2.79 4.82 -8.80
CA SER A 22 -2.62 6.06 -8.04
C SER A 22 -2.85 5.82 -6.54
N LYS A 23 -2.37 6.73 -5.67
CA LYS A 23 -2.62 6.69 -4.21
C LYS A 23 -4.10 6.46 -3.86
N ALA A 24 -5.01 7.11 -4.59
CA ALA A 24 -6.45 6.97 -4.39
C ALA A 24 -6.95 5.55 -4.69
N ASP A 25 -6.48 4.93 -5.78
CA ASP A 25 -6.78 3.52 -6.11
C ASP A 25 -6.24 2.57 -5.05
N LEU A 26 -5.01 2.79 -4.56
CA LEU A 26 -4.44 1.98 -3.48
C LEU A 26 -5.28 2.07 -2.20
N LEU A 27 -5.72 3.27 -1.82
CA LEU A 27 -6.60 3.48 -0.66
C LEU A 27 -7.99 2.86 -0.87
N ALA A 28 -8.57 3.00 -2.06
CA ALA A 28 -9.86 2.41 -2.40
C ALA A 28 -9.79 0.88 -2.34
N GLN A 29 -8.74 0.28 -2.91
CA GLN A 29 -8.51 -1.16 -2.90
C GLN A 29 -8.28 -1.69 -1.49
N ALA A 30 -7.40 -1.04 -0.72
CA ALA A 30 -7.15 -1.39 0.68
C ALA A 30 -8.44 -1.28 1.51
N THR A 31 -9.26 -0.26 1.28
CA THR A 31 -10.56 -0.11 1.94
C THR A 31 -11.53 -1.22 1.54
N ALA A 32 -11.58 -1.58 0.25
CA ALA A 32 -12.42 -2.66 -0.26
C ALA A 32 -12.05 -4.02 0.33
N LYS A 33 -10.75 -4.27 0.54
CA LYS A 33 -10.24 -5.47 1.24
C LYS A 33 -10.39 -5.42 2.76
N ARG A 34 -11.02 -4.38 3.32
CA ARG A 34 -11.13 -4.14 4.77
C ARG A 34 -9.77 -4.15 5.47
N ALA A 35 -8.77 -3.54 4.84
CA ALA A 35 -7.47 -3.39 5.43
C ALA A 35 -7.54 -2.60 6.76
N ARG A 36 -6.56 -2.84 7.63
CA ARG A 36 -6.47 -2.17 8.93
C ARG A 36 -6.31 -0.66 8.77
N VAL A 37 -6.83 0.10 9.74
CA VAL A 37 -6.67 1.55 9.80
C VAL A 37 -5.19 1.97 9.75
N GLU A 38 -4.30 1.22 10.40
CA GLU A 38 -2.85 1.50 10.39
C GLU A 38 -2.26 1.40 8.97
N LEU A 39 -2.77 0.47 8.15
CA LEU A 39 -2.34 0.30 6.76
C LEU A 39 -2.86 1.46 5.90
N LEU A 40 -4.14 1.83 6.08
CA LEU A 40 -4.74 2.98 5.40
C LEU A 40 -4.00 4.28 5.75
N ASP A 41 -3.66 4.50 7.02
CA ASP A 41 -2.87 5.66 7.46
C ASP A 41 -1.49 5.67 6.81
N THR A 42 -0.85 4.50 6.72
CA THR A 42 0.45 4.32 6.07
C THR A 42 0.37 4.64 4.57
N LEU A 43 -0.67 4.17 3.87
CA LEU A 43 -0.91 4.51 2.47
C LEU A 43 -1.25 6.01 2.29
N ASN A 44 -1.94 6.61 3.25
CA ASN A 44 -2.32 8.02 3.18
C ASN A 44 -1.11 8.97 3.32
N ARG A 45 -0.03 8.53 3.98
CA ARG A 45 1.25 9.27 4.06
C ARG A 45 2.03 9.26 2.75
N LEU A 46 1.68 8.40 1.80
CA LEU A 46 2.33 8.36 0.50
C LEU A 46 2.05 9.63 -0.30
N PRO A 47 3.01 10.13 -1.07
CA PRO A 47 2.75 11.23 -1.99
C PRO A 47 1.76 10.81 -3.06
N GLU A 48 0.95 11.78 -3.49
CA GLU A 48 -0.09 11.60 -4.48
C GLU A 48 0.52 11.55 -5.88
N ARG A 49 0.83 10.34 -6.33
CA ARG A 49 1.41 10.04 -7.64
C ARG A 49 0.99 8.64 -8.09
N ASP A 50 1.33 8.35 -9.32
CA ASP A 50 1.13 7.06 -9.95
C ASP A 50 2.28 6.11 -9.62
N TYR A 51 1.94 5.02 -8.94
CA TYR A 51 2.87 3.95 -8.65
C TYR A 51 2.73 2.88 -9.72
N ARG A 52 3.86 2.45 -10.26
CA ARG A 52 3.89 1.33 -11.21
C ARG A 52 3.97 -0.02 -10.51
N ASN A 53 4.61 -0.08 -9.34
CA ASN A 53 4.89 -1.32 -8.62
C ASN A 53 5.03 -1.07 -7.11
N LEU A 54 4.85 -2.13 -6.31
CA LEU A 54 5.13 -2.18 -4.86
C LEU A 54 6.52 -1.66 -4.47
N ARG A 55 7.55 -1.93 -5.28
CA ARG A 55 8.92 -1.52 -4.98
C ARG A 55 9.10 0.01 -4.98
N ASP A 56 8.25 0.73 -5.70
CA ASP A 56 8.27 2.20 -5.74
C ASP A 56 7.68 2.81 -4.46
N LEU A 57 6.84 2.05 -3.75
CA LEU A 57 6.24 2.44 -2.48
C LEU A 57 7.20 2.24 -1.30
N TRP A 58 7.97 1.14 -1.30
CA TRP A 58 8.89 0.79 -0.20
C TRP A 58 9.85 1.89 0.27
N PRO A 59 10.49 2.71 -0.60
CA PRO A 59 11.33 3.82 -0.13
C PRO A 59 10.54 4.88 0.67
N HIS A 60 9.23 4.98 0.46
CA HIS A 60 8.35 5.89 1.20
C HIS A 60 7.77 5.26 2.46
N LEU A 61 7.90 3.94 2.59
CA LEU A 61 7.42 3.11 3.69
C LEU A 61 8.58 2.56 4.52
N ALA A 62 9.69 3.30 4.62
CA ALA A 62 10.91 2.85 5.28
C ALA A 62 10.72 2.43 6.75
N GLY A 63 9.66 2.93 7.42
CA GLY A 63 9.30 2.55 8.79
C GLY A 63 8.46 1.27 8.92
N VAL A 64 8.07 0.63 7.81
CA VAL A 64 7.25 -0.59 7.83
C VAL A 64 8.17 -1.82 7.88
N PRO A 65 8.05 -2.69 8.90
CA PRO A 65 8.81 -3.92 8.97
C PRO A 65 8.48 -4.84 7.79
N VAL A 66 9.50 -5.49 7.24
CA VAL A 66 9.31 -6.65 6.36
C VAL A 66 8.76 -7.74 7.28
N GLY A 67 7.56 -8.25 7.02
CA GLY A 67 7.02 -9.36 7.82
C GLY A 67 7.96 -10.56 7.72
N ASP A 68 8.11 -11.28 8.83
CA ASP A 68 8.86 -12.54 8.90
C ASP A 68 8.15 -13.65 8.11
#